data_AF-X1ACT0-F1
#
_entry.id   AF-X1ACT0-F1
#
_cell.length_a   1.000
_cell.length_b   1.000
_cell.length_c   1.000
_cell.angle_alpha   90.00
_cell.angle_beta   90.00
_cell.angle_gamma   90.00
#
_symmetry.space_group_name_H-M   'P 1'
#
loop_
_entity.id
_entity.type
_entity.pdbx_description
1 polymer ?
#
loop_
_entity_poly.entity_id
_entity_poly.type
_entity_poly.pdbx_seq_one_letter_code
_entity_poly.pdbx_strand_id
1 'polypeptide(L)'
;SSYKGLPKETILLADVQTIQGQHVTDHLWFNNTKGFKALGTLYPGDIVAFDARVRPYVKGYVGRDEDKREIDYKLSHPTKLVILGKAACRKIYNICEKCGYANEGSSDRCRRCGSPFEEQLEVPKVIEPKLKQRTLEEEFRSIMESIGVISKKRKH
;
A
#
# COMPACT_ATOMS: atom_id res chain seq x y z
N SER A 1 11.19 20.29 28.11
CA SER A 1 10.58 20.77 26.86
C SER A 1 9.39 19.87 26.55
N SER A 2 8.18 20.44 26.50
CA SER A 2 6.95 19.66 26.33
C SER A 2 6.76 19.31 24.86
N TYR A 3 6.72 18.02 24.52
CA TYR A 3 6.68 17.50 23.14
C TYR A 3 5.29 17.79 22.53
N LYS A 4 5.16 18.90 21.79
CA LYS A 4 3.91 19.29 21.12
C LYS A 4 3.88 18.72 19.70
N GLY A 5 3.35 17.53 19.53
CA GLY A 5 3.05 16.98 18.21
C GLY A 5 2.23 15.70 18.31
N LEU A 6 1.27 15.54 17.41
CA LEU A 6 0.60 14.26 17.22
C LEU A 6 1.65 13.16 16.94
N PRO A 7 1.43 11.93 17.41
CA PRO A 7 2.31 10.80 17.11
C PRO A 7 2.54 10.71 15.60
N LYS A 8 3.80 10.72 15.17
CA LYS A 8 4.11 10.50 13.76
C LYS A 8 3.87 9.03 13.46
N GLU A 9 2.94 8.79 12.54
CA GLU A 9 2.67 7.47 11.99
C GLU A 9 3.96 6.90 11.39
N THR A 10 4.27 5.65 11.73
CA THR A 10 5.49 4.95 11.32
C THR A 10 5.13 3.64 10.65
N ILE A 11 6.01 3.17 9.80
CA ILE A 11 5.94 1.86 9.15
C ILE A 11 7.16 1.04 9.56
N LEU A 12 6.91 -0.22 9.87
CA LEU A 12 7.93 -1.21 10.17
C LEU A 12 8.16 -2.07 8.93
N LEU A 13 9.38 -2.04 8.40
CA LEU A 13 9.83 -2.97 7.39
C LEU A 13 10.57 -4.10 8.10
N ALA A 14 10.18 -5.34 7.83
CA ALA A 14 10.84 -6.53 8.34
C ALA A 14 11.62 -7.21 7.21
N ASP A 15 12.71 -7.90 7.57
CA ASP A 15 13.58 -8.65 6.65
C ASP A 15 14.07 -7.81 5.47
N VAL A 16 14.82 -6.75 5.79
CA VAL A 16 15.33 -5.82 4.77
C VAL A 16 16.57 -6.44 4.12
N GLN A 17 16.49 -6.64 2.81
CA GLN A 17 17.54 -7.24 2.00
C GLN A 17 17.92 -6.34 0.82
N THR A 18 19.14 -6.52 0.31
CA THR A 18 19.55 -5.93 -0.97
C THR A 18 18.88 -6.67 -2.13
N ILE A 19 18.94 -6.08 -3.33
CA ILE A 19 18.46 -6.75 -4.56
C ILE A 19 19.17 -8.08 -4.87
N GLN A 20 20.35 -8.31 -4.26
CA GLN A 20 21.11 -9.55 -4.38
C GLN A 20 20.72 -10.58 -3.29
N GLY A 21 19.71 -10.28 -2.47
CA GLY A 21 19.28 -11.13 -1.35
C GLY A 21 20.20 -11.06 -0.14
N GLN A 22 21.12 -10.10 -0.07
CA GLN A 22 21.98 -9.94 1.10
C GLN A 22 21.18 -9.27 2.22
N HIS A 23 21.17 -9.90 3.39
CA HIS A 23 20.50 -9.36 4.56
C HIS A 23 21.17 -8.05 5.02
N VAL A 24 20.35 -7.03 5.28
CA VAL A 24 20.80 -5.71 5.75
C VAL A 24 20.41 -5.52 7.22
N THR A 25 19.15 -5.79 7.57
CA THR A 25 18.65 -5.74 8.95
C THR A 25 17.34 -6.50 9.08
N ASP A 26 17.10 -7.09 10.25
CA ASP A 26 15.84 -7.79 10.57
C ASP A 26 14.64 -6.86 10.55
N HIS A 27 14.84 -5.61 10.97
CA HIS A 27 13.78 -4.63 11.04
C HIS A 27 14.30 -3.21 10.85
N LEU A 28 13.46 -2.38 10.26
CA LEU A 28 13.75 -0.97 10.00
C LEU A 28 12.49 -0.13 10.11
N TRP A 29 12.54 0.87 10.98
CA TRP A 29 11.46 1.82 11.17
C TRP A 29 11.64 3.03 10.26
N PHE A 30 10.60 3.39 9.52
CA PHE A 30 10.49 4.67 8.83
C PHE A 30 9.26 5.44 9.27
N ASN A 31 9.32 6.76 9.12
CA ASN A 31 8.09 7.55 9.12
C ASN A 31 7.20 7.11 7.95
N ASN A 32 5.88 7.09 8.14
CA ASN A 32 4.94 6.83 7.05
C ASN A 32 4.89 8.04 6.09
N THR A 33 5.89 8.12 5.21
CA THR A 33 6.08 9.24 4.26
C THR A 33 4.97 9.29 3.21
N LYS A 34 4.87 10.41 2.48
CA LYS A 34 3.97 10.52 1.31
C LYS A 34 4.18 9.40 0.29
N GLY A 35 5.41 8.91 0.16
CA GLY A 35 5.74 7.80 -0.75
C GLY A 35 5.07 6.49 -0.32
N PHE A 36 5.09 6.16 0.98
CA PHE A 36 4.38 4.99 1.49
C PHE A 36 2.87 5.14 1.36
N LYS A 37 2.33 6.33 1.67
CA LYS A 37 0.90 6.62 1.51
C LYS A 37 0.43 6.51 0.05
N ALA A 38 1.29 6.85 -0.91
CA ALA A 38 0.99 6.71 -2.34
C ALA A 38 0.88 5.24 -2.81
N LEU A 39 1.43 4.28 -2.06
CA LEU A 39 1.26 2.85 -2.32
C LEU A 39 -0.14 2.32 -1.90
N GLY A 40 -0.96 3.17 -1.27
CA GLY A 40 -2.23 2.79 -0.67
C GLY A 40 -2.05 2.07 0.67
N THR A 41 -3.07 1.32 1.10
CA THR A 41 -3.01 0.57 2.36
C THR A 41 -2.04 -0.62 2.23
N LEU A 42 -1.02 -0.62 3.09
CA LEU A 42 -0.06 -1.72 3.23
C LEU A 42 -0.45 -2.59 4.43
N TYR A 43 -0.28 -3.89 4.28
CA TYR A 43 -0.55 -4.87 5.33
C TYR A 43 0.71 -5.67 5.66
N PRO A 44 0.80 -6.26 6.86
CA PRO A 44 1.87 -7.20 7.18
C PRO A 44 1.99 -8.31 6.12
N GLY A 45 3.22 -8.52 5.63
CA GLY A 45 3.53 -9.48 4.57
C GLY A 45 3.49 -8.90 3.15
N ASP A 46 3.05 -7.65 2.94
CA ASP A 46 3.27 -6.96 1.67
C ASP A 46 4.78 -6.76 1.45
N ILE A 47 5.23 -7.03 0.23
CA ILE A 47 6.63 -6.88 -0.18
C ILE A 47 6.76 -5.58 -0.96
N VAL A 48 7.65 -4.70 -0.48
CA VAL A 48 7.94 -3.42 -1.11
C VAL A 48 9.42 -3.32 -1.45
N ALA A 49 9.74 -2.61 -2.53
CA ALA A 49 11.10 -2.20 -2.86
C ALA A 49 11.22 -0.68 -2.82
N PHE A 50 12.42 -0.19 -2.48
CA PHE A 50 12.71 1.22 -2.33
C PHE A 50 14.20 1.50 -2.49
N ASP A 51 14.52 2.74 -2.88
CA ASP A 51 15.86 3.30 -2.79
C ASP A 51 16.00 4.06 -1.46
N ALA A 52 17.12 3.90 -0.76
CA ALA A 52 17.42 4.69 0.44
C ALA A 52 18.87 5.18 0.45
N ARG A 53 19.10 6.26 1.21
CA ARG A 53 20.43 6.83 1.44
C ARG A 53 21.05 6.22 2.69
N VAL A 54 22.25 5.66 2.56
CA VAL A 54 23.09 5.27 3.69
C VAL A 54 23.64 6.52 4.36
N ARG A 55 23.49 6.62 5.68
CA ARG A 55 24.02 7.73 6.48
C ARG A 55 24.69 7.20 7.74
N PRO A 56 25.83 7.74 8.15
CA PRO A 56 26.38 7.44 9.46
C PRO A 56 25.45 8.00 10.55
N TYR A 57 25.38 7.33 11.68
CA TYR A 57 24.83 7.83 12.92
C TYR A 57 25.75 7.47 14.08
N VAL A 58 25.79 8.34 15.08
CA VAL A 58 26.58 8.08 16.29
C VAL A 58 25.72 7.26 17.24
N LYS A 59 26.19 6.06 17.54
CA LYS A 59 25.60 5.14 18.50
C LYS A 59 26.30 5.31 19.85
N GLY A 60 25.51 5.44 20.90
CA GLY A 60 26.00 5.61 22.27
C GLY A 60 24.88 6.10 23.18
N TYR A 61 24.79 5.52 24.39
CA TYR A 61 23.88 6.01 25.42
C TYR A 61 24.43 7.31 26.01
N VAL A 62 23.61 8.36 26.07
CA VAL A 62 23.98 9.61 26.75
C VAL A 62 23.79 9.38 28.25
N GLY A 63 24.85 8.93 28.92
CA GLY A 63 24.85 8.75 30.38
C GLY A 63 26.03 7.91 30.89
N ARG A 64 26.92 8.57 31.63
CA ARG A 64 28.08 8.09 32.44
C ARG A 64 29.42 7.75 31.76
N ASP A 65 29.48 7.30 30.50
CA ASP A 65 30.75 7.11 29.79
C ASP A 65 30.73 7.89 28.47
N GLU A 66 31.26 9.11 28.45
CA GLU A 66 31.21 10.00 27.27
C GLU A 66 32.03 9.50 26.07
N ASP A 67 32.95 8.54 26.30
CA ASP A 67 33.98 8.09 25.36
C ASP A 67 33.57 6.90 24.46
N LYS A 68 32.37 6.34 24.59
CA LYS A 68 31.91 5.18 23.79
C LYS A 68 31.01 5.57 22.62
N ARG A 69 31.40 6.58 21.85
CA ARG A 69 30.68 6.99 20.63
C ARG A 69 31.19 6.18 19.44
N GLU A 70 30.39 5.21 19.00
CA GLU A 70 30.68 4.41 17.81
C GLU A 70 29.91 4.94 16.60
N ILE A 71 30.55 4.97 15.43
CA ILE A 71 29.87 5.32 14.18
C ILE A 71 29.27 4.05 13.60
N ASP A 72 27.95 4.03 13.49
CA ASP A 72 27.17 2.97 12.85
C ASP A 72 26.42 3.57 11.64
N TYR A 73 25.80 2.76 10.80
CA TYR A 73 25.13 3.21 9.58
C TYR A 73 23.62 2.96 9.64
N LYS A 74 22.86 3.86 9.03
CA LYS A 74 21.41 3.73 8.89
C LYS A 74 20.96 4.00 7.46
N LEU A 75 19.85 3.39 7.08
CA LEU A 75 19.11 3.76 5.89
C LEU A 75 18.20 4.96 6.20
N SER A 76 18.13 5.91 5.27
CA SER A 76 17.36 7.15 5.43
C SER A 76 16.74 7.57 4.11
N HIS A 77 15.70 8.39 4.17
CA HIS A 77 15.04 8.98 2.99
C HIS A 77 14.63 7.92 1.95
N PRO A 78 13.67 7.04 2.28
CA PRO A 78 13.16 6.07 1.31
C PRO A 78 12.50 6.80 0.15
N THR A 79 12.83 6.39 -1.08
CA THR A 79 12.36 6.95 -2.35
C THR A 79 12.10 5.82 -3.35
N LYS A 80 11.43 6.12 -4.47
CA LYS A 80 11.09 5.15 -5.52
C LYS A 80 10.43 3.88 -4.97
N LEU A 81 9.52 4.08 -4.02
CA LEU A 81 8.76 3.02 -3.39
C LEU A 81 7.85 2.34 -4.42
N VAL A 82 7.90 1.01 -4.48
CA VAL A 82 7.05 0.17 -5.33
C VAL A 82 6.62 -1.09 -4.58
N ILE A 83 5.47 -1.65 -4.95
CA ILE A 83 4.99 -2.93 -4.42
C ILE A 83 5.48 -4.05 -5.35
N LEU A 84 6.16 -5.04 -4.79
CA LEU A 84 6.59 -6.23 -5.52
C LEU A 84 5.63 -7.42 -5.33
N GLY A 85 4.97 -7.49 -4.17
CA GLY A 85 4.03 -8.55 -3.86
C GLY A 85 3.04 -8.12 -2.79
N LYS A 86 1.79 -8.54 -2.92
CA LYS A 86 0.78 -8.36 -1.87
C LYS A 86 0.67 -9.65 -1.07
N ALA A 87 0.55 -9.54 0.26
CA ALA A 87 0.34 -10.70 1.10
C ALA A 87 -0.90 -11.48 0.64
N ALA A 88 -0.76 -12.79 0.44
CA ALA A 88 -1.88 -13.66 0.06
C ALA A 88 -2.90 -13.82 1.19
N CYS A 89 -2.44 -13.81 2.45
CA CYS A 89 -3.29 -13.85 3.64
C CYS A 89 -3.45 -12.45 4.22
N ARG A 90 -4.28 -11.62 3.57
CA ARG A 90 -4.73 -10.37 4.19
C ARG A 90 -5.72 -10.75 5.30
N LYS A 91 -5.28 -10.71 6.56
CA LYS A 91 -6.24 -10.66 7.67
C LYS A 91 -6.92 -9.29 7.58
N ILE A 92 -8.13 -9.29 7.03
CA ILE A 92 -9.00 -8.12 7.07
C ILE A 92 -9.44 -7.98 8.52
N TYR A 93 -9.43 -6.76 9.04
CA TYR A 93 -9.92 -6.47 10.38
C TYR A 93 -10.97 -5.36 10.34
N ASN A 94 -12.05 -5.53 11.11
CA ASN A 94 -13.07 -4.51 11.35
C ASN A 94 -12.81 -3.87 12.71
N ILE A 95 -12.58 -2.56 12.74
CA ILE A 95 -12.43 -1.81 13.98
C ILE A 95 -13.82 -1.44 14.49
N CYS A 96 -14.16 -1.87 15.69
CA CYS A 96 -15.45 -1.56 16.30
C CYS A 96 -15.57 -0.07 16.60
N GLU A 97 -16.56 0.60 16.03
CA GLU A 97 -16.82 2.03 16.27
C GLU A 97 -17.25 2.33 17.72
N LYS A 98 -17.84 1.35 18.41
CA LYS A 98 -18.28 1.50 19.81
C LYS A 98 -17.12 1.43 20.81
N CYS A 99 -16.13 0.56 20.59
CA CYS A 99 -15.10 0.27 21.61
C CYS A 99 -13.65 0.19 21.10
N GLY A 100 -13.42 0.40 19.81
CA GLY A 100 -12.10 0.37 19.18
C GLY A 100 -11.46 -1.02 19.07
N TYR A 101 -12.15 -2.10 19.46
CA TYR A 101 -11.60 -3.45 19.37
C TYR A 101 -11.49 -3.91 17.92
N ALA A 102 -10.34 -4.50 17.56
CA ALA A 102 -10.10 -5.08 16.24
C ALA A 102 -10.69 -6.49 16.16
N ASN A 103 -11.55 -6.72 15.17
CA ASN A 103 -12.22 -7.99 14.91
C ASN A 103 -11.77 -8.55 13.57
N GLU A 104 -11.84 -9.85 13.37
CA GLU A 104 -11.63 -10.43 12.03
C GLU A 104 -12.67 -9.86 11.06
N GLY A 105 -12.29 -9.62 9.80
CA GLY A 105 -13.10 -8.90 8.82
C GLY A 105 -14.41 -9.59 8.46
N SER A 106 -14.52 -10.88 8.73
CA SER A 106 -15.75 -11.67 8.60
C SER A 106 -16.61 -11.69 9.87
N SER A 107 -16.26 -10.94 10.91
CA SER A 107 -17.07 -10.90 12.15
C SER A 107 -18.32 -10.06 11.90
N ASP A 108 -19.48 -10.61 12.25
CA ASP A 108 -20.79 -9.96 12.24
C ASP A 108 -21.01 -9.04 13.44
N ARG A 109 -20.32 -9.32 14.56
CA ARG A 109 -20.36 -8.53 15.79
C ARG A 109 -18.97 -8.36 16.38
N CYS A 110 -18.80 -7.29 17.16
CA CYS A 110 -17.60 -7.06 17.93
C CYS A 110 -17.46 -8.11 19.05
N ARG A 111 -16.40 -8.93 19.01
CA ARG A 111 -16.07 -9.97 20.01
C ARG A 111 -15.84 -9.41 21.43
N ARG A 112 -15.60 -8.11 21.56
CA ARG A 112 -15.42 -7.45 22.87
C ARG A 112 -16.70 -6.89 23.46
N CYS A 113 -17.49 -6.16 22.67
CA CYS A 113 -18.64 -5.41 23.20
C CYS A 113 -20.00 -5.80 22.59
N GLY A 114 -20.02 -6.78 21.68
CA GLY A 114 -21.22 -7.31 21.05
C GLY A 114 -21.94 -6.37 20.09
N SER A 115 -21.39 -5.19 19.79
CA SER A 115 -21.99 -4.27 18.80
C SER A 115 -21.97 -4.94 17.43
N PRO A 116 -23.09 -4.93 16.68
CA PRO A 116 -23.09 -5.44 15.32
C PRO A 116 -22.14 -4.60 14.46
N PHE A 117 -21.52 -5.24 13.47
CA PHE A 117 -20.92 -4.54 12.35
C PHE A 117 -22.02 -4.35 11.31
N GLU A 118 -22.24 -3.11 10.88
CA GLU A 118 -23.20 -2.82 9.80
C GLU A 118 -22.69 -3.55 8.54
N GLU A 119 -23.45 -4.55 8.09
CA GLU A 119 -23.19 -5.17 6.79
C GLU A 119 -23.30 -4.06 5.75
N GLN A 120 -22.22 -3.81 5.03
CA GLN A 120 -22.24 -2.83 3.94
C GLN A 120 -23.31 -3.32 2.98
N LEU A 121 -24.48 -2.67 2.97
CA LEU A 121 -25.54 -2.89 1.99
C LEU A 121 -24.85 -2.98 0.64
N GLU A 122 -24.96 -4.15 -0.01
CA GLU A 122 -24.36 -4.39 -1.31
C GLU A 122 -24.71 -3.20 -2.20
N VAL A 123 -23.69 -2.38 -2.51
CA VAL A 123 -23.87 -1.28 -3.44
C VAL A 123 -24.45 -1.94 -4.68
N PRO A 124 -25.67 -1.56 -5.13
CA PRO A 124 -26.25 -2.17 -6.31
C PRO A 124 -25.20 -2.06 -7.39
N LYS A 125 -24.77 -3.22 -7.93
CA LYS A 125 -23.71 -3.31 -8.94
C LYS A 125 -23.91 -2.15 -9.89
N VAL A 126 -23.02 -1.15 -9.83
CA VAL A 126 -22.99 -0.11 -10.83
C VAL A 126 -22.82 -0.91 -12.11
N ILE A 127 -23.84 -0.92 -12.94
CA ILE A 127 -23.76 -1.52 -14.26
C ILE A 127 -22.76 -0.61 -14.96
N GLU A 128 -21.49 -1.00 -14.91
CA GLU A 128 -20.47 -0.39 -15.75
C GLU A 128 -21.07 -0.41 -17.15
N PRO A 129 -21.24 0.76 -17.80
CA PRO A 129 -21.69 0.75 -19.17
C PRO A 129 -20.66 -0.12 -19.89
N LYS A 130 -21.11 -1.28 -20.40
CA LYS A 130 -20.25 -2.19 -21.16
C LYS A 130 -19.63 -1.33 -22.24
N LEU A 131 -18.38 -0.92 -22.04
CA LEU A 131 -17.59 -0.29 -23.07
C LEU A 131 -17.42 -1.42 -24.05
N LYS A 132 -18.27 -1.44 -25.09
CA LYS A 132 -18.19 -2.45 -26.13
C LYS A 132 -16.79 -2.30 -26.68
N GLN A 133 -15.91 -3.24 -26.32
CA GLN A 133 -14.60 -3.37 -26.94
C GLN A 133 -14.89 -3.69 -28.40
N ARG A 134 -14.98 -2.66 -29.23
CA ARG A 134 -14.92 -2.82 -30.67
C ARG A 134 -13.51 -3.20 -30.97
N THR A 135 -13.33 -4.25 -31.76
CA THR A 135 -11.99 -4.57 -32.23
C THR A 135 -11.50 -3.41 -33.11
N LEU A 136 -10.19 -3.19 -33.16
CA LEU A 136 -9.59 -2.19 -34.06
C LEU A 136 -10.09 -2.34 -35.51
N GLU A 137 -10.40 -3.57 -35.93
CA GLU A 137 -10.95 -3.89 -37.23
C GLU A 137 -12.38 -3.36 -37.44
N GLU A 138 -13.22 -3.42 -36.41
CA GLU A 138 -14.58 -2.87 -36.45
C GLU A 138 -14.57 -1.35 -36.44
N GLU A 139 -13.67 -0.73 -35.67
CA GLU A 139 -13.49 0.72 -35.69
C GLU A 139 -12.93 1.21 -37.03
N PHE A 140 -11.91 0.53 -37.56
CA PHE A 140 -11.34 0.87 -38.86
C PHE A 140 -12.38 0.73 -39.98
N ARG A 141 -13.17 -0.35 -39.99
CA ARG A 141 -14.25 -0.52 -40.97
C ARG A 141 -15.30 0.59 -40.85
N SER A 142 -15.71 0.94 -39.63
CA SER A 142 -16.68 2.03 -39.39
C SER A 142 -16.15 3.38 -39.87
N ILE A 143 -14.87 3.67 -39.66
CA ILE A 143 -14.23 4.91 -40.12
C ILE A 143 -14.18 4.93 -41.66
N MET A 144 -13.77 3.81 -42.27
CA MET A 144 -13.65 3.70 -43.72
C MET A 144 -15.01 3.75 -44.44
N GLU A 145 -16.09 3.25 -43.82
CA GLU A 145 -17.46 3.45 -44.31
C GLU A 145 -17.93 4.91 -44.18
N SER A 146 -17.53 5.61 -43.13
CA SER A 146 -17.94 7.00 -42.88
C SER A 146 -17.26 8.00 -43.82
N ILE A 147 -16.03 7.70 -44.23
CA ILE A 147 -15.27 8.48 -45.22
C ILE A 147 -15.61 8.04 -46.66
N GLY A 148 -16.52 7.06 -46.82
CA GLY A 148 -17.04 6.62 -48.11
C GLY A 148 -16.07 5.77 -48.94
N VAL A 149 -14.97 5.31 -48.33
CA VAL A 149 -13.98 4.44 -48.98
C VAL A 149 -14.52 3.02 -49.17
N ILE A 150 -15.39 2.58 -48.25
CA ILE A 150 -16.08 1.29 -48.32
C ILE A 150 -17.59 1.53 -48.44
N SER A 151 -18.20 0.97 -49.48
CA SER A 151 -19.65 1.03 -49.67
C SER A 151 -20.36 0.03 -48.75
N LYS A 152 -21.33 0.52 -47.96
CA LYS A 152 -22.22 -0.35 -47.16
C LYS A 152 -22.95 -1.31 -48.10
N LYS A 153 -22.74 -2.62 -47.94
CA LYS A 153 -23.56 -3.63 -48.63
C LYS A 153 -25.03 -3.41 -48.22
N ARG A 154 -25.84 -2.88 -49.14
CA ARG A 154 -27.30 -2.85 -48.99
C ARG A 154 -27.76 -4.31 -48.96
N LYS A 155 -28.28 -4.75 -47.82
CA LYS A 155 -29.04 -6.00 -47.76
C LYS A 155 -30.38 -5.73 -48.45
N HIS A 156 -30.68 -6.53 -49.48
CA HIS A 156 -32.01 -6.61 -50.07
C HIS A 156 -32.99 -7.27 -49.09
#